data_AF-A0A6L5HN87-F1
#
_entry.id   AF-A0A6L5HN87-F1
#
_cell.length_a   1.000
_cell.length_b   1.000
_cell.length_c   1.000
_cell.angle_alpha   90.00
_cell.angle_beta   90.00
_cell.angle_gamma   90.00
#
_symmetry.space_group_name_H-M   'P 1'
#
loop_
_entity.id
_entity.type
_entity.pdbx_description
1 polymer ?
#
loop_
_entity_poly.entity_id
_entity_poly.type
_entity_poly.pdbx_seq_one_letter_code
_entity_poly.pdbx_strand_id
1 'polypeptide(L)' 'MVKRIPVSELRLGMYIHKLAGSWVRHPFWRGSFLLTEPQDLSAIRECGVGEVWVDLAKSQVDPESPESPE' A
#
# COMPACT_ATOMS: atom_id res chain seq x y z
N MET A 1 -7.62 -10.34 5.49
CA MET A 1 -6.97 -10.07 6.79
C MET A 1 -6.21 -8.78 6.64
N VAL A 2 -6.58 -7.73 7.38
CA VAL A 2 -5.95 -6.41 7.22
C VAL A 2 -4.73 -6.32 8.14
N LYS A 3 -3.57 -6.04 7.55
CA LYS A 3 -2.30 -5.82 8.25
C LYS A 3 -1.83 -4.38 8.01
N ARG A 4 -1.27 -3.77 9.03
CA ARG A 4 -0.63 -2.45 8.91
C ARG A 4 0.85 -2.65 8.64
N ILE A 5 1.34 -2.08 7.55
CA ILE A 5 2.76 -2.12 7.15
C ILE A 5 3.27 -0.69 6.88
N PRO A 6 4.57 -0.43 7.03
CA PRO A 6 5.15 0.84 6.63
C PRO A 6 5.07 1.01 5.11
N VAL A 7 4.93 2.25 4.63
CA VAL A 7 4.95 2.55 3.18
C VAL A 7 6.23 2.07 2.51
N SER A 8 7.35 2.01 3.23
CA SER A 8 8.61 1.47 2.71
C SER A 8 8.56 -0.01 2.33
N GLU A 9 7.66 -0.79 2.94
CA GLU A 9 7.43 -2.21 2.60
C GLU A 9 6.28 -2.40 1.61
N LEU A 10 5.59 -1.32 1.23
CA LEU A 10 4.49 -1.37 0.28
C LEU A 10 5.01 -1.70 -1.12
N ARG A 11 4.41 -2.70 -1.76
CA ARG A 11 4.76 -3.13 -3.12
C ARG A 11 3.53 -3.22 -4.02
N LEU A 12 3.79 -3.21 -5.33
CA LEU A 12 2.77 -3.47 -6.34
C LEU A 12 2.20 -4.87 -6.18
N GLY A 13 0.87 -4.99 -6.31
CA GLY A 13 0.09 -6.19 -6.04
C GLY A 13 -0.54 -6.24 -4.65
N MET A 14 -0.29 -5.25 -3.77
CA MET A 14 -0.91 -5.20 -2.44
C MET A 14 -2.26 -4.49 -2.47
N TYR A 15 -3.25 -5.05 -1.78
CA TYR A 15 -4.55 -4.41 -1.66
C TYR A 15 -4.55 -3.40 -0.53
N ILE A 16 -4.55 -2.11 -0.85
CA ILE A 16 -4.66 -1.06 0.15
C ILE A 16 -6.08 -1.04 0.66
N HIS A 17 -6.26 -1.31 1.95
CA HIS A 17 -7.53 -1.18 2.65
C HIS A 17 -7.79 0.28 3.03
N LYS A 18 -6.80 0.93 3.66
CA LYS A 18 -6.87 2.33 4.13
C LYS A 18 -5.47 2.89 4.40
N LEU A 19 -5.25 4.19 4.22
CA LEU A 19 -3.99 4.83 4.58
C LEU A 19 -4.02 5.26 6.05
N ALA A 20 -2.96 4.98 6.81
CA ALA A 20 -2.86 5.34 8.22
C ALA A 20 -2.27 6.75 8.33
N GLY A 21 -3.10 7.75 8.11
CA GLY A 21 -2.71 9.15 8.18
C GLY A 21 -3.81 10.08 7.72
N SER A 22 -3.63 11.38 7.97
CA SER A 22 -4.51 12.44 7.46
C SER A 22 -4.26 12.63 5.96
N TRP A 23 -4.56 11.60 5.21
CA TRP A 23 -4.37 11.53 3.79
C TRP A 23 -5.60 12.16 3.12
N VAL A 24 -5.64 13.49 3.19
CA VAL A 24 -6.81 14.34 2.88
C VAL A 24 -6.68 15.03 1.51
N ARG A 25 -5.55 14.87 0.80
CA ARG A 25 -5.19 15.77 -0.31
C ARG A 25 -5.40 15.27 -1.74
N HIS A 26 -5.79 14.03 -1.96
CA HIS A 26 -6.03 13.52 -3.32
C HIS A 26 -7.51 13.17 -3.55
N PRO A 27 -8.22 13.89 -4.46
CA PRO A 27 -9.65 13.69 -4.70
C PRO A 27 -10.02 12.37 -5.42
N PHE A 28 -9.03 11.58 -5.86
CA PHE A 28 -9.23 10.38 -6.67
C PHE A 28 -9.28 9.07 -5.89
N TRP A 29 -8.80 9.09 -4.67
CA TRP A 29 -8.46 7.87 -3.97
C TRP A 29 -9.57 7.56 -2.97
N ARG A 30 -10.56 6.86 -3.51
CA ARG A 30 -11.91 6.73 -2.97
C ARG A 30 -12.10 5.56 -2.01
N GLY A 31 -11.03 4.91 -1.55
CA GLY A 31 -11.14 3.85 -0.53
C GLY A 31 -10.12 2.74 -0.71
N SER A 32 -10.60 1.50 -0.57
CA SER A 32 -9.77 0.31 -0.67
C SER A 32 -9.59 -0.13 -2.12
N PHE A 33 -8.35 -0.26 -2.59
CA PHE A 33 -8.04 -0.60 -3.98
C PHE A 33 -6.78 -1.47 -4.06
N LEU A 34 -6.62 -2.19 -5.17
CA LEU A 34 -5.42 -2.98 -5.43
C LEU A 34 -4.34 -2.07 -6.02
N LEU A 35 -3.18 -2.00 -5.37
CA LEU A 35 -2.05 -1.20 -5.82
C LEU A 35 -1.33 -1.90 -6.97
N THR A 36 -1.82 -1.72 -8.20
CA THR A 36 -1.20 -2.32 -9.39
C THR A 36 -0.34 -1.33 -10.17
N GLU A 37 -0.56 -0.03 -9.98
CA GLU A 37 0.15 1.00 -10.73
C GLU A 37 1.33 1.59 -9.95
N PRO A 38 2.52 1.71 -10.57
CA PRO A 38 3.69 2.34 -9.95
C PRO A 38 3.47 3.83 -9.66
N GLN A 39 2.58 4.48 -10.41
CA GLN A 39 2.22 5.88 -10.20
C GLN A 39 1.52 6.09 -8.85
N ASP A 40 0.59 5.19 -8.49
CA ASP A 40 -0.07 5.22 -7.18
C ASP A 40 0.95 4.97 -6.06
N LEU A 41 1.85 4.00 -6.21
CA LEU A 41 2.89 3.72 -5.21
C LEU A 41 3.78 4.95 -4.98
N SER A 42 4.19 5.62 -6.05
CA SER A 42 4.98 6.85 -5.96
C SER A 42 4.20 7.95 -5.25
N ALA A 43 2.92 8.14 -5.60
CA ALA A 43 2.07 9.13 -4.94
C ALA A 43 1.94 8.90 -3.42
N ILE A 44 1.87 7.64 -2.95
CA ILE A 44 1.84 7.32 -1.51
C ILE A 44 3.14 7.73 -0.85
N ARG A 45 4.26 7.36 -1.48
CA ARG A 45 5.61 7.65 -0.97
C ARG A 45 5.86 9.16 -0.92
N GLU A 46 5.48 9.88 -1.96
CA GLU A 46 5.59 11.34 -2.05
C GLU A 46 4.65 12.07 -1.09
N CYS A 47 3.50 11.47 -0.76
CA CYS A 47 2.58 12.05 0.20
C CYS A 47 3.10 12.01 1.66
N GLY A 48 4.14 11.23 1.94
CA GLY A 48 4.74 11.13 3.27
C GLY A 48 3.88 10.37 4.27
N VAL A 49 3.03 9.44 3.81
CA VAL A 49 2.29 8.55 4.70
C VAL A 49 3.29 7.59 5.34
N GLY A 50 3.30 7.50 6.67
CA GLY A 50 4.22 6.59 7.36
C GLY A 50 3.80 5.12 7.24
N GLU A 51 2.51 4.87 7.35
CA GLU A 51 1.95 3.52 7.45
C GLU A 51 0.69 3.38 6.59
N VAL A 52 0.43 2.16 6.12
CA VAL A 52 -0.76 1.82 5.33
C VAL A 52 -1.36 0.51 5.81
N TRP A 53 -2.68 0.43 5.76
CA TRP A 53 -3.42 -0.80 5.99
C TRP A 53 -3.60 -1.52 4.66
N VAL A 54 -3.06 -2.72 4.56
CA VAL A 54 -3.20 -3.61 3.41
C VAL A 54 -4.01 -4.84 3.78
N ASP A 55 -4.87 -5.32 2.88
CA ASP A 55 -5.62 -6.56 3.08
C ASP A 55 -4.90 -7.73 2.41
N LEU A 56 -4.16 -8.51 3.21
CA LEU A 56 -3.43 -9.69 2.74
C LEU A 56 -4.32 -10.75 2.10
N ALA A 57 -5.61 -10.79 2.43
CA ALA A 57 -6.53 -11.75 1.81
C ALA A 57 -6.92 -11.35 0.38
N LYS A 58 -6.73 -10.08 0.02
CA LYS A 58 -6.99 -9.54 -1.33
C LYS A 58 -5.70 -9.16 -2.06
N SER A 59 -4.60 -8.98 -1.34
CA SER A 59 -3.28 -8.78 -1.91
C SER A 59 -2.86 -10.03 -2.69
N GLN A 60 -2.23 -9.81 -3.84
CA GLN A 60 -1.61 -10.88 -4.63
C GLN A 60 -0.16 -11.14 -4.21
N VAL A 61 0.42 -10.22 -3.43
CA VAL A 61 1.79 -10.32 -2.91
C VAL A 61 1.77 -10.18 -1.39
N ASP A 62 2.65 -10.93 -0.74
CA ASP A 62 2.83 -10.86 0.70
C ASP A 62 4.02 -9.93 1.04
N PRO A 63 3.84 -8.92 1.92
CA PRO A 63 4.92 -8.01 2.31
C PRO A 63 6.08 -8.70 3.03
N GLU A 64 5.83 -9.87 3.63
CA GLU A 64 6.83 -10.60 4.42
C GLU A 64 7.64 -11.61 3.60
N SER A 65 7.45 -11.65 2.28
CA SER A 65 8.33 -12.43 1.40
C SER A 65 9.39 -11.49 0.84
N PRO A 66 10.56 -11.33 1.50
CA PRO A 66 11.71 -10.79 0.80
C PRO A 66 11.96 -11.75 -0.37
N GLU A 67 11.87 -11.25 -1.60
CA GLU A 67 12.50 -11.92 -2.73
C GLU A 67 13.96 -12.11 -2.33
N SER A 68 14.30 -13.32 -1.88
CA SER A 68 15.67 -13.73 -1.65
C SER A 68 16.42 -13.51 -2.95
N PRO A 69 17.45 -12.64 -2.99
CA PRO A 69 18.35 -12.65 -4.12
C PRO A 69 19.13 -13.98 -4.06
N GLU A 70 18.96 -14.81 -5.09
CA GLU A 70 19.85 -15.94 -5.38
C GLU A 70 21.19 -15.41 -5.94
#